data_AF-A0AAN9MBZ8-F1
#
_entry.id   AF-A0AAN9MBZ8-F1
#
_cell.length_a   1.000
_cell.length_b   1.000
_cell.length_c   1.000
_cell.angle_alpha   90.00
_cell.angle_beta   90.00
_cell.angle_gamma   90.00
#
_symmetry.space_group_name_H-M   'P 1'
#
loop_
_entity.id
_entity.type
_entity.pdbx_description
1 polymer ?
#
loop_
_entity_poly.entity_id
_entity_poly.type
_entity_poly.pdbx_seq_one_letter_code
_entity_poly.pdbx_strand_id
1 'polypeptide(L)'
;MARGKWVCSYKKTTLLVCFLNIAVALYALRSLYASLYIYSGNVSRNVELYNPDQIRKMEESIQIRETFKPVELIKWVKALESEFSRDNVAVELPRHLKQNIIDEILQRLRSLNSSNTDIAKEQGVVEGWRKEKLKEIKLALVKGTSNSTISHEEAGILARALEFDWAALCEEIGLWIPVQVANEEHDDKPEGAEEFEEEVLPGRPLSPECHAELHTDYDGAAVRWGLTHHKDSAADCCQACLDHARHAKEGEKKCNIWVYCPSEFGCHSPDIYQHKHQECWLKYAEKPRLNFKDKYSESYRNSHPSAPMIVPWVSGVISS
;
A
#
# COMPACT_ATOMS: atom_id res chain seq x y z
N MET A 1 -82.38 -10.24 -21.63
CA MET A 1 -81.15 -10.53 -22.41
C MET A 1 -80.16 -11.23 -21.51
N ALA A 2 -79.54 -12.30 -22.00
CA ALA A 2 -78.96 -13.39 -21.22
C ALA A 2 -77.79 -12.98 -20.30
N ARG A 3 -77.86 -13.42 -19.05
CA ARG A 3 -76.76 -13.39 -18.06
C ARG A 3 -75.92 -14.66 -18.30
N GLY A 4 -74.87 -14.53 -19.11
CA GLY A 4 -73.96 -15.64 -19.45
C GLY A 4 -73.20 -16.14 -18.22
N LYS A 5 -73.49 -17.38 -17.81
CA LYS A 5 -72.82 -18.10 -16.72
C LYS A 5 -71.37 -18.42 -17.11
N TRP A 6 -70.42 -17.84 -16.39
CA TRP A 6 -68.99 -18.08 -16.55
C TRP A 6 -68.63 -19.40 -15.86
N VAL A 7 -68.60 -20.50 -16.61
CA VAL A 7 -68.08 -21.79 -16.13
C VAL A 7 -66.58 -21.83 -16.42
N CYS A 8 -65.78 -21.22 -15.55
CA CYS A 8 -64.32 -21.24 -15.66
C CYS A 8 -63.82 -22.58 -15.12
N SER A 9 -63.50 -23.52 -16.02
CA SER A 9 -62.85 -24.78 -15.67
C SER A 9 -61.53 -24.49 -14.95
N TYR A 10 -61.35 -25.01 -13.73
CA TYR A 10 -60.16 -24.81 -12.89
C TYR A 10 -58.85 -25.00 -13.69
N LYS A 11 -58.81 -25.97 -14.60
CA LYS A 11 -57.68 -26.21 -15.51
C LYS A 11 -57.33 -24.99 -16.39
N LYS A 12 -58.32 -24.27 -16.92
CA LYS A 12 -58.11 -23.05 -17.71
C LYS A 12 -57.66 -21.88 -16.84
N THR A 13 -58.16 -21.79 -15.61
CA THR A 13 -57.74 -20.77 -14.64
C THR A 13 -56.29 -20.98 -14.21
N THR A 14 -55.88 -22.22 -13.91
CA THR A 14 -54.49 -22.55 -13.57
C THR A 14 -53.55 -22.26 -14.73
N LEU A 15 -53.97 -22.56 -15.98
CA LEU A 15 -53.16 -22.30 -17.17
C LEU A 15 -52.95 -20.80 -17.40
N LEU A 16 -53.98 -19.97 -17.17
CA LEU A 16 -53.87 -18.51 -17.22
C LEU A 16 -52.95 -17.95 -16.12
N VAL A 17 -53.03 -18.48 -14.89
CA VAL A 17 -52.14 -18.07 -13.79
C VAL A 17 -50.70 -18.45 -14.09
N CYS A 18 -50.45 -19.66 -14.62
CA CYS A 18 -49.12 -20.06 -15.07
C CYS A 18 -48.60 -19.16 -16.20
N PHE A 19 -49.44 -18.79 -17.15
CA PHE A 19 -49.05 -17.90 -18.24
C PHE A 19 -48.69 -16.50 -17.74
N LEU A 20 -49.45 -15.96 -16.78
CA LEU A 20 -49.14 -14.69 -16.12
C LEU A 20 -47.83 -14.77 -15.32
N ASN A 21 -47.59 -15.85 -14.58
CA ASN A 21 -46.34 -16.04 -13.84
C ASN A 21 -45.13 -16.15 -14.78
N ILE A 22 -45.27 -16.83 -15.92
CA ILE A 22 -44.22 -16.89 -16.95
C ILE A 22 -43.97 -15.50 -17.55
N ALA A 23 -45.02 -14.73 -17.82
CA ALA A 23 -44.87 -13.37 -18.34
C ALA A 23 -44.17 -12.43 -17.33
N VAL A 24 -44.51 -12.54 -16.05
CA VAL A 24 -43.85 -11.79 -14.96
C VAL A 24 -42.39 -12.22 -14.82
N ALA A 25 -42.10 -13.53 -14.86
CA ALA A 25 -40.74 -14.04 -14.83
C ALA A 25 -39.91 -13.52 -16.01
N LEU A 26 -40.46 -13.58 -17.23
CA LEU A 26 -39.80 -13.04 -18.42
C LEU A 26 -39.60 -11.52 -18.35
N TYR A 27 -40.56 -10.77 -17.80
CA TYR A 27 -40.42 -9.33 -17.60
C TYR A 27 -39.34 -8.98 -16.58
N ALA A 28 -39.29 -9.69 -15.44
CA ALA A 28 -38.23 -9.55 -14.45
C ALA A 28 -36.86 -9.90 -15.05
N LEU A 29 -36.78 -10.99 -15.82
CA LEU A 29 -35.55 -11.41 -16.49
C LEU A 29 -35.11 -10.35 -17.53
N ARG A 30 -36.05 -9.77 -18.28
CA ARG A 30 -35.77 -8.67 -19.22
C ARG A 30 -35.34 -7.39 -18.50
N SER A 31 -35.90 -7.09 -17.34
CA SER A 31 -35.52 -5.93 -16.51
C SER A 31 -34.11 -6.10 -15.94
N LEU A 32 -33.76 -7.31 -15.49
CA LEU A 32 -32.40 -7.63 -15.03
C LEU A 32 -31.40 -7.61 -16.20
N TYR A 33 -31.77 -8.15 -17.36
CA TYR A 33 -30.93 -8.09 -18.55
C TYR A 33 -30.76 -6.67 -19.08
N ALA A 34 -31.82 -5.85 -19.04
CA ALA A 34 -31.77 -4.45 -19.42
C ALA A 34 -30.94 -3.63 -18.42
N SER A 35 -30.98 -3.92 -17.12
CA SER A 35 -30.10 -3.26 -16.14
C SER A 35 -28.63 -3.63 -16.38
N LEU A 36 -28.33 -4.89 -16.73
CA LEU A 36 -27.00 -5.31 -17.14
C LEU A 36 -26.55 -4.66 -18.46
N TYR A 37 -27.46 -4.49 -19.42
CA TYR A 37 -27.15 -3.82 -20.69
C TYR A 37 -27.01 -2.29 -20.55
N ILE A 38 -27.77 -1.67 -19.65
CA ILE A 38 -27.65 -0.24 -19.31
C ILE A 38 -26.38 0.01 -18.49
N TYR A 39 -25.99 -0.93 -17.61
CA TYR A 39 -24.72 -0.88 -16.89
C TYR A 39 -23.52 -1.07 -17.83
N SER A 40 -23.60 -2.03 -18.76
CA SER A 40 -22.59 -2.23 -19.80
C SER A 40 -22.52 -1.06 -20.79
N GLY A 41 -23.68 -0.45 -21.12
CA GLY A 41 -23.77 0.72 -21.99
C GLY A 41 -23.28 2.02 -21.35
N ASN A 42 -23.37 2.17 -20.03
CA ASN A 42 -22.82 3.33 -19.31
C ASN A 42 -21.32 3.20 -19.06
N VAL A 43 -20.78 1.98 -18.90
CA VAL A 43 -19.33 1.76 -18.86
C VAL A 43 -18.68 2.09 -20.20
N SER A 44 -19.39 1.89 -21.32
CA SER A 44 -18.88 2.25 -22.65
C SER A 44 -19.03 3.74 -23.03
N ARG A 45 -19.72 4.56 -22.24
CA ARG A 45 -19.89 6.01 -22.53
C ARG A 45 -18.85 6.92 -21.89
N ASN A 46 -17.99 6.37 -21.03
CA ASN A 46 -16.80 7.05 -20.52
C ASN A 46 -15.53 6.47 -21.16
N VAL A 47 -15.58 6.13 -22.46
CA VAL A 47 -14.33 6.06 -23.22
C VAL A 47 -13.90 7.51 -23.40
N GLU A 48 -13.12 8.01 -22.45
CA GLU A 48 -12.22 9.12 -22.74
C GLU A 48 -11.53 8.74 -24.04
N LEU A 49 -11.79 9.51 -25.09
CA LEU A 49 -11.10 9.36 -26.36
C LEU A 49 -9.64 9.69 -26.07
N TYR A 50 -8.86 8.66 -25.78
CA TYR A 50 -7.43 8.77 -25.55
C TYR A 50 -6.83 9.53 -26.72
N ASN A 51 -6.06 10.57 -26.41
CA ASN A 51 -5.30 11.29 -27.42
C ASN A 51 -4.39 10.27 -28.16
N PRO A 52 -4.21 10.34 -29.49
CA PRO A 52 -3.23 9.54 -30.22
C PRO A 52 -1.88 9.35 -29.52
N ASP A 53 -1.39 10.38 -28.81
CA ASP A 53 -0.15 10.29 -28.02
C ASP A 53 -0.25 9.35 -26.81
N GLN A 54 -1.40 9.29 -26.14
CA GLN A 54 -1.64 8.35 -25.04
C GLN A 54 -1.74 6.92 -25.56
N ILE A 55 -2.40 6.70 -26.70
CA ILE A 55 -2.49 5.38 -27.33
C ILE A 55 -1.09 4.88 -27.71
N ARG A 56 -0.28 5.74 -28.31
CA ARG A 56 1.13 5.43 -28.64
C ARG A 56 1.93 5.03 -27.40
N LYS A 57 1.84 5.80 -26.31
CA LYS A 57 2.53 5.47 -25.04
C LYS A 57 2.05 4.14 -24.45
N MET A 58 0.75 3.84 -24.54
CA MET A 58 0.20 2.56 -24.09
C MET A 58 0.77 1.40 -24.91
N GLU A 59 0.82 1.52 -26.24
CA GLU A 59 1.35 0.50 -27.13
C GLU A 59 2.86 0.27 -26.92
N GLU A 60 3.63 1.35 -26.74
CA GLU A 60 5.04 1.30 -26.36
C GLU A 60 5.24 0.56 -25.02
N SER A 61 4.40 0.83 -24.01
CA SER A 61 4.49 0.16 -22.70
C SER A 61 4.21 -1.34 -22.79
N ILE A 62 3.25 -1.75 -23.64
CA ILE A 62 2.92 -3.16 -23.86
C ILE A 62 4.10 -3.85 -24.55
N GLN A 63 4.69 -3.20 -25.55
CA GLN A 63 5.82 -3.75 -26.27
C GLN A 63 7.04 -3.94 -25.36
N ILE A 64 7.33 -2.97 -24.48
CA ILE A 64 8.38 -3.10 -23.45
C ILE A 64 8.08 -4.29 -22.54
N ARG A 65 6.86 -4.42 -22.01
CA ARG A 65 6.52 -5.58 -21.16
C ARG A 65 6.68 -6.92 -21.86
N GLU A 66 6.35 -7.02 -23.14
CA GLU A 66 6.55 -8.24 -23.92
C GLU A 66 8.04 -8.53 -24.20
N THR A 67 8.86 -7.52 -24.48
CA THR A 67 10.30 -7.73 -24.72
C THR A 67 11.08 -8.08 -23.44
N PHE A 68 10.62 -7.60 -22.28
CA PHE A 68 11.23 -7.86 -20.98
C PHE A 68 10.71 -9.13 -20.29
N LYS A 69 9.70 -9.82 -20.84
CA LYS A 69 9.27 -11.12 -20.29
C LYS A 69 10.44 -12.10 -20.37
N PRO A 70 10.88 -12.69 -19.24
CA PRO A 70 11.98 -13.64 -19.23
C PRO A 70 11.49 -15.03 -19.66
N VAL A 71 11.12 -15.18 -20.94
CA VAL A 71 10.50 -16.39 -21.51
C VAL A 71 11.37 -17.62 -21.28
N GLU A 72 12.69 -17.49 -21.39
CA GLU A 72 13.62 -18.58 -21.15
C GLU A 72 13.61 -19.02 -19.69
N LEU A 73 13.65 -18.09 -18.73
CA LEU A 73 13.57 -18.40 -17.30
C LEU A 73 12.26 -19.12 -16.96
N ILE A 74 11.13 -18.63 -17.49
CA ILE A 74 9.82 -19.24 -17.29
C ILE A 74 9.83 -20.69 -17.82
N LYS A 75 10.48 -20.94 -18.97
CA LYS A 75 10.62 -22.29 -19.53
C LYS A 75 11.48 -23.20 -18.64
N TRP A 76 12.58 -22.69 -18.11
CA TRP A 76 13.46 -23.44 -17.19
C TRP A 76 12.76 -23.78 -15.87
N VAL A 77 12.06 -22.82 -15.26
CA VAL A 77 11.29 -23.03 -14.03
C VAL A 77 10.23 -24.11 -14.24
N LYS A 78 9.49 -24.05 -15.35
CA LYS A 78 8.45 -25.03 -15.68
C LYS A 78 9.02 -26.44 -15.91
N ALA A 79 10.21 -26.54 -16.52
CA ALA A 79 10.90 -27.80 -16.69
C ALA A 79 11.33 -28.39 -15.33
N LEU A 80 11.95 -27.58 -14.47
CA LEU A 80 12.36 -27.97 -13.11
C LEU A 80 11.17 -28.42 -12.26
N GLU A 81 10.08 -27.66 -12.25
CA GLU A 81 8.86 -27.99 -11.48
C GLU A 81 8.27 -29.36 -11.88
N SER A 82 8.34 -29.70 -13.17
CA SER A 82 7.91 -31.01 -13.68
C SER A 82 8.82 -32.17 -13.26
N GLU A 83 10.11 -31.90 -13.04
CA GLU A 83 11.08 -32.88 -12.55
C GLU A 83 10.89 -33.13 -11.05
N PHE A 84 10.75 -32.07 -10.24
CA PHE A 84 10.54 -32.19 -8.80
C PHE A 84 9.20 -32.84 -8.43
N SER A 85 8.15 -32.62 -9.22
CA SER A 85 6.82 -33.22 -8.98
C SER A 85 6.81 -34.75 -9.08
N ARG A 86 7.81 -35.37 -9.72
CA ARG A 86 7.88 -36.83 -9.88
C ARG A 86 8.48 -37.57 -8.68
N ASP A 87 9.21 -36.86 -7.80
CA ASP A 87 9.98 -37.48 -6.71
C ASP A 87 9.40 -37.22 -5.29
N ASN A 88 8.40 -36.34 -5.16
CA ASN A 88 7.80 -35.94 -3.88
C ASN A 88 6.78 -36.95 -3.33
N VAL A 89 7.20 -38.18 -3.04
CA VAL A 89 6.47 -39.02 -2.07
C VAL A 89 6.99 -38.63 -0.69
N ALA A 90 6.30 -37.70 -0.03
CA ALA A 90 6.61 -37.26 1.33
C ALA A 90 6.54 -38.44 2.30
N VAL A 91 7.70 -38.88 2.80
CA VAL A 91 7.78 -39.91 3.85
C VAL A 91 7.97 -39.19 5.18
N GLU A 92 6.92 -39.18 6.01
CA GLU A 92 6.95 -38.52 7.32
C GLU A 92 8.00 -39.15 8.25
N LEU A 93 8.78 -38.30 8.91
CA LEU A 93 9.81 -38.73 9.85
C LEU A 93 9.18 -39.19 11.18
N PRO A 94 9.58 -40.36 11.73
CA PRO A 94 9.12 -40.81 13.06
C PRO A 94 9.35 -39.78 14.18
N ARG A 95 8.41 -39.69 15.13
CA ARG A 95 8.43 -38.70 16.23
C ARG A 95 9.72 -38.73 17.07
N HIS A 96 10.29 -39.90 17.32
CA HIS A 96 11.50 -40.02 18.14
C HIS A 96 12.73 -39.41 17.45
N LEU A 97 12.83 -39.52 16.12
CA LEU A 97 13.91 -38.88 15.36
C LEU A 97 13.76 -37.36 15.37
N LYS A 98 12.52 -36.85 15.24
CA LYS A 98 12.23 -35.41 15.36
C LYS A 98 12.72 -34.86 16.70
N GLN A 99 12.43 -35.55 17.81
CA GLN A 99 12.87 -35.13 19.14
C GLN A 99 14.39 -35.13 19.27
N ASN A 100 15.07 -36.18 18.79
CA ASN A 100 16.54 -36.25 18.82
C ASN A 100 17.20 -35.10 18.05
N ILE A 101 16.63 -34.75 16.89
CA ILE A 101 17.10 -33.63 16.07
C ILE A 101 16.96 -32.31 16.82
N ILE A 102 15.80 -32.07 17.44
CA ILE A 102 15.55 -30.86 18.25
C ILE A 102 16.59 -30.75 19.37
N ASP A 103 16.83 -31.84 20.09
CA ASP A 103 17.75 -31.85 21.23
C ASP A 103 19.20 -31.58 20.80
N GLU A 104 19.66 -32.20 19.70
CA GLU A 104 21.00 -31.97 19.14
C GLU A 104 21.20 -30.54 18.65
N ILE A 105 20.21 -29.96 17.95
CA ILE A 105 20.27 -28.59 17.45
C ILE A 105 20.29 -27.61 18.63
N LEU A 106 19.42 -27.80 19.63
CA LEU A 106 19.40 -26.97 20.84
C LEU A 106 20.71 -27.04 21.61
N GLN A 107 21.36 -28.21 21.67
CA GLN A 107 22.66 -28.37 22.30
C GLN A 107 23.74 -27.58 21.56
N ARG A 108 23.77 -27.65 20.22
CA ARG A 108 24.70 -26.89 19.37
C ARG A 108 24.49 -25.38 19.53
N LEU A 109 23.23 -24.92 19.51
CA LEU A 109 22.88 -23.51 19.70
C LEU A 109 23.25 -23.00 21.11
N ARG A 110 23.03 -23.78 22.17
CA ARG A 110 23.42 -23.38 23.54
C ARG A 110 24.93 -23.29 23.73
N SER A 111 25.71 -24.10 23.01
CA SER A 111 27.18 -24.08 23.08
C SER A 111 27.81 -22.79 22.56
N LEU A 112 27.06 -21.96 21.82
CA LEU A 112 27.50 -20.68 21.25
C LEU A 112 27.45 -19.48 22.21
N ASN A 113 26.91 -19.60 23.43
CA ASN A 113 26.32 -18.43 24.09
C ASN A 113 27.30 -17.40 24.69
N SER A 114 26.94 -16.11 24.52
CA SER A 114 27.19 -14.91 25.38
C SER A 114 28.03 -13.70 24.92
N SER A 115 28.03 -13.28 23.64
CA SER A 115 28.18 -11.84 23.31
C SER A 115 27.73 -11.51 21.88
N ASN A 116 26.60 -10.81 21.75
CA ASN A 116 25.91 -10.39 20.51
C ASN A 116 25.48 -11.52 19.57
N THR A 117 24.17 -11.80 19.58
CA THR A 117 23.46 -12.71 18.67
C THR A 117 23.47 -12.17 17.25
N ASP A 118 24.35 -12.70 16.42
CA ASP A 118 24.37 -12.47 14.98
C ASP A 118 23.62 -13.62 14.29
N ILE A 119 22.48 -13.29 13.67
CA ILE A 119 21.58 -14.25 13.01
C ILE A 119 22.33 -15.11 11.98
N ALA A 120 23.35 -14.56 11.30
CA ALA A 120 24.18 -15.29 10.34
C ALA A 120 24.96 -16.44 10.99
N LYS A 121 25.39 -16.26 12.24
CA LYS A 121 26.16 -17.28 12.97
C LYS A 121 25.25 -18.44 13.40
N GLU A 122 24.04 -18.15 13.86
CA GLU A 122 23.06 -19.18 14.22
C GLU A 122 22.69 -20.04 13.01
N GLN A 123 22.42 -19.40 11.86
CA GLN A 123 22.20 -20.09 10.59
C GLN A 123 23.40 -20.96 10.19
N GLY A 124 24.61 -20.41 10.25
CA GLY A 124 25.82 -21.13 9.89
C GLY A 124 26.05 -22.39 10.74
N VAL A 125 25.68 -22.37 12.02
CA VAL A 125 25.82 -23.52 12.91
C VAL A 125 24.80 -24.61 12.63
N VAL A 126 23.55 -24.22 12.37
CA VAL A 126 22.51 -25.19 12.01
C VAL A 126 22.83 -25.85 10.66
N GLU A 127 23.28 -25.07 9.68
CA GLU A 127 23.66 -25.61 8.37
C GLU A 127 24.94 -26.48 8.47
N GLY A 128 25.86 -26.12 9.36
CA GLY A 128 27.03 -26.93 9.69
C GLY A 128 26.66 -28.27 10.30
N TRP A 129 25.80 -28.27 11.31
CA TRP A 129 25.28 -29.49 11.94
C TRP A 129 24.56 -30.38 10.92
N ARG A 130 23.71 -29.81 10.06
CA ARG A 130 23.00 -30.54 9.00
C ARG A 130 23.97 -31.30 8.09
N LYS A 131 25.04 -30.64 7.62
CA LYS A 131 26.05 -31.25 6.75
C LYS A 131 26.84 -32.35 7.45
N GLU A 132 27.22 -32.14 8.71
CA GLU A 132 27.88 -33.15 9.54
C GLU A 132 26.99 -34.39 9.71
N LYS A 133 25.73 -34.18 10.12
CA LYS A 133 24.76 -35.25 10.35
C LYS A 133 24.45 -36.04 9.09
N LEU A 134 24.27 -35.35 7.96
CA LEU A 134 24.05 -36.00 6.66
C LEU A 134 25.25 -36.89 6.28
N LYS A 135 26.47 -36.43 6.51
CA LYS A 135 27.70 -37.21 6.24
C LYS A 135 27.79 -38.46 7.12
N GLU A 136 27.47 -38.33 8.41
CA GLU A 136 27.42 -39.46 9.34
C GLU A 136 26.42 -40.52 8.88
N ILE A 137 25.21 -40.10 8.53
CA ILE A 137 24.13 -41.00 8.10
C ILE A 137 24.49 -41.69 6.78
N LYS A 138 25.01 -40.94 5.79
CA LYS A 138 25.46 -41.51 4.50
C LYS A 138 26.58 -42.54 4.70
N LEU A 139 27.53 -42.26 5.60
CA LEU A 139 28.58 -43.23 5.95
C LEU A 139 28.02 -44.48 6.64
N ALA A 140 27.02 -44.32 7.51
CA ALA A 140 26.37 -45.44 8.19
C ALA A 140 25.59 -46.34 7.22
N LEU A 141 24.89 -45.74 6.24
CA LEU A 141 24.18 -46.44 5.16
C LEU A 141 25.15 -47.24 4.27
N VAL A 142 26.31 -46.69 3.92
CA VAL A 142 27.30 -47.37 3.06
C VAL A 142 28.03 -48.50 3.81
N LYS A 143 28.33 -48.33 5.10
CA LYS A 143 29.10 -49.31 5.87
C LYS A 143 28.27 -50.47 6.44
N GLY A 144 26.94 -50.43 6.33
CA GLY A 144 26.06 -51.51 6.83
C GLY A 144 26.27 -51.78 8.33
N THR A 145 26.59 -50.74 9.10
CA THR A 145 27.07 -50.91 10.48
C THR A 145 25.91 -51.13 11.45
N SER A 146 25.76 -52.35 11.96
CA SER A 146 24.69 -52.78 12.89
C SER A 146 24.76 -52.19 14.32
N ASN A 147 25.59 -51.16 14.54
CA ASN A 147 25.82 -50.56 15.87
C ASN A 147 25.16 -49.17 16.04
N SER A 148 24.38 -48.70 15.06
CA SER A 148 23.61 -47.45 15.20
C SER A 148 22.29 -47.70 15.91
N THR A 149 21.90 -46.75 16.78
CA THR A 149 20.61 -46.72 17.47
C THR A 149 19.40 -46.56 16.52
N ILE A 150 19.67 -46.35 15.22
CA ILE A 150 18.70 -46.03 14.16
C ILE A 150 18.67 -47.19 13.16
N SER A 151 17.47 -47.63 12.77
CA SER A 151 17.27 -48.64 11.73
C SER A 151 17.81 -48.16 10.38
N HIS A 152 18.26 -49.08 9.52
CA HIS A 152 18.72 -48.75 8.16
C HIS A 152 17.63 -48.03 7.33
N GLU A 153 16.36 -48.37 7.55
CA GLU A 153 15.21 -47.71 6.92
C GLU A 153 15.04 -46.27 7.42
N GLU A 154 15.09 -46.08 8.74
CA GLU A 154 15.04 -44.76 9.38
C GLU A 154 16.21 -43.86 8.98
N ALA A 155 17.41 -44.43 8.83
CA ALA A 155 18.59 -43.72 8.33
C ALA A 155 18.38 -43.24 6.89
N GLY A 156 17.73 -44.05 6.04
CA GLY A 156 17.40 -43.67 4.66
C GLY A 156 16.34 -42.56 4.57
N ILE A 157 15.34 -42.58 5.45
CA ILE A 157 14.31 -41.52 5.54
C ILE A 157 14.95 -40.23 6.07
N LEU A 158 15.78 -40.33 7.12
CA LEU A 158 16.47 -39.19 7.72
C LEU A 158 17.47 -38.55 6.74
N ALA A 159 18.19 -39.35 5.95
CA ALA A 159 19.07 -38.83 4.90
C ALA A 159 18.31 -38.01 3.86
N ARG A 160 17.15 -38.51 3.40
CA ARG A 160 16.28 -37.80 2.46
C ARG A 160 15.73 -36.51 3.06
N ALA A 161 15.26 -36.56 4.31
CA ALA A 161 14.73 -35.39 5.00
C ALA A 161 15.80 -34.29 5.20
N LEU A 162 17.04 -34.67 5.52
CA LEU A 162 18.14 -33.71 5.67
C LEU A 162 18.66 -33.19 4.34
N GLU A 163 18.62 -33.96 3.25
CA GLU A 163 19.18 -33.56 1.95
C GLU A 163 18.18 -32.79 1.10
N PHE A 164 16.95 -33.28 1.00
CA PHE A 164 15.94 -32.80 0.06
C PHE A 164 14.76 -32.12 0.75
N ASP A 165 14.26 -32.65 1.87
CA ASP A 165 13.05 -32.13 2.55
C ASP A 165 13.36 -31.25 3.78
N TRP A 166 14.50 -30.57 3.79
CA TRP A 166 14.98 -29.83 4.96
C TRP A 166 14.01 -28.72 5.40
N ALA A 167 13.41 -28.01 4.45
CA ALA A 167 12.44 -26.96 4.74
C ALA A 167 11.18 -27.53 5.43
N ALA A 168 10.63 -28.63 4.90
CA ALA A 168 9.49 -29.30 5.49
C ALA A 168 9.82 -29.85 6.89
N LEU A 169 11.00 -30.44 7.06
CA LEU A 169 11.48 -30.91 8.35
C LEU A 169 11.60 -29.76 9.37
N CYS A 170 12.15 -28.60 8.96
CA CYS A 170 12.25 -27.40 9.80
C CYS A 170 10.88 -26.92 10.29
N GLU A 171 9.88 -26.89 9.40
CA GLU A 171 8.51 -26.53 9.76
C GLU A 171 7.92 -27.52 10.76
N GLU A 172 8.10 -28.82 10.54
CA GLU A 172 7.60 -29.86 11.44
C GLU A 172 8.22 -29.85 12.84
N ILE A 173 9.51 -29.52 12.95
CA ILE A 173 10.23 -29.43 14.23
C ILE A 173 10.16 -28.03 14.87
N GLY A 174 9.51 -27.07 14.21
CA GLY A 174 9.38 -25.69 14.69
C GLY A 174 10.70 -24.90 14.67
N LEU A 175 11.65 -25.27 13.81
CA LEU A 175 12.91 -24.57 13.65
C LEU A 175 12.74 -23.41 12.67
N TRP A 176 12.57 -22.20 13.22
CA TRP A 176 12.50 -20.96 12.43
C TRP A 176 13.70 -20.07 12.74
N ILE A 177 14.56 -19.87 11.73
CA ILE A 177 15.70 -18.95 11.82
C ILE A 177 15.49 -17.85 10.78
N PRO A 178 15.36 -16.57 11.19
CA PRO A 178 15.14 -15.48 10.25
C PRO A 178 16.24 -15.42 9.18
N VAL A 179 15.86 -15.31 7.92
CA VAL A 179 16.82 -15.04 6.84
C VAL A 179 17.27 -13.59 6.96
N GLN A 180 18.57 -13.36 6.97
CA GLN A 180 19.10 -12.02 6.74
C GLN A 180 18.81 -11.67 5.28
N VAL A 181 17.65 -11.05 5.04
CA VAL A 181 17.32 -10.47 3.75
C VAL A 181 18.09 -9.16 3.67
N ALA A 182 19.17 -9.15 2.89
CA ALA A 182 19.74 -7.90 2.42
C ALA A 182 18.70 -7.27 1.49
N ASN A 183 17.86 -6.38 2.05
CA ASN A 183 16.96 -5.58 1.25
C ASN A 183 17.84 -4.58 0.49
N GLU A 184 18.19 -4.91 -0.75
CA GLU A 184 18.49 -3.88 -1.73
C GLU A 184 17.15 -3.26 -2.11
N GLU A 185 16.91 -2.06 -1.59
CA GLU A 185 15.74 -1.26 -1.95
C GLU A 185 15.84 -0.92 -3.44
N HIS A 186 15.18 -1.74 -4.26
CA HIS A 186 15.00 -1.44 -5.65
C HIS A 186 13.89 -0.42 -5.74
N ASP A 187 14.23 0.81 -6.14
CA ASP A 187 13.25 1.87 -6.35
C ASP A 187 12.42 1.52 -7.60
N ASP A 188 11.40 0.68 -7.41
CA ASP A 188 10.43 0.28 -8.42
C ASP A 188 9.44 1.43 -8.74
N LYS A 189 9.72 2.65 -8.24
CA LYS A 189 8.92 3.85 -8.47
C LYS A 189 8.98 4.23 -9.95
N PRO A 190 7.84 4.22 -10.67
CA PRO A 190 7.81 4.76 -12.00
C PRO A 190 8.08 6.27 -11.92
N GLU A 191 8.94 6.79 -12.81
CA GLU A 191 9.18 8.23 -12.94
C GLU A 191 7.83 8.97 -13.08
N GLY A 192 7.42 9.69 -12.02
CA GLY A 192 6.23 10.54 -12.02
C GLY A 192 5.02 10.07 -11.18
N ALA A 193 5.13 9.03 -10.34
CA ALA A 193 4.09 8.76 -9.32
C ALA A 193 4.22 9.71 -8.12
N GLU A 194 3.23 10.58 -7.91
CA GLU A 194 3.17 11.47 -6.75
C GLU A 194 2.70 10.71 -5.51
N GLU A 195 3.55 10.72 -4.49
CA GLU A 195 3.20 10.36 -3.12
C GLU A 195 2.17 11.37 -2.59
N PHE A 196 0.96 10.90 -2.27
CA PHE A 196 0.17 11.58 -1.24
C PHE A 196 0.66 11.07 0.11
N GLU A 197 1.85 11.50 0.51
CA GLU A 197 2.18 11.57 1.94
C GLU A 197 1.22 12.61 2.54
N GLU A 198 0.39 12.21 3.52
CA GLU A 198 -0.33 13.18 4.33
C GLU A 198 0.73 14.02 5.06
N GLU A 199 1.07 15.18 4.48
CA GLU A 199 2.12 16.05 4.99
C GLU A 199 1.73 16.54 6.39
N VAL A 200 2.33 15.94 7.42
CA VAL A 200 1.99 16.23 8.83
C VAL A 200 2.64 17.55 9.24
N LEU A 201 1.83 18.52 9.66
CA LEU A 201 2.33 19.80 10.14
C LEU A 201 3.04 19.66 11.49
N PRO A 202 4.21 20.29 11.67
CA PRO A 202 4.91 20.26 12.95
C PRO A 202 4.15 21.09 14.00
N GLY A 203 4.17 20.59 15.24
CA GLY A 203 3.62 21.28 16.41
C GLY A 203 2.34 20.65 16.96
N ARG A 204 1.58 21.44 17.73
CA ARG A 204 0.32 20.98 18.31
C ARG A 204 -0.76 20.83 17.22
N PRO A 205 -1.76 19.94 17.41
CA PRO A 205 -2.87 19.82 16.47
C PRO A 205 -3.61 21.15 16.27
N LEU A 206 -4.00 21.42 15.04
CA LEU A 206 -4.83 22.57 14.69
C LEU A 206 -6.27 22.37 15.19
N SER A 207 -6.84 23.43 15.77
CA SER A 207 -8.26 23.45 16.14
C SER A 207 -9.14 23.44 14.89
N PRO A 208 -10.32 22.78 14.90
CA PRO A 208 -11.26 22.84 13.78
C PRO A 208 -11.67 24.26 13.37
N GLU A 209 -11.69 25.20 14.33
CA GLU A 209 -11.99 26.63 14.08
C GLU A 209 -10.98 27.30 13.15
N CYS A 210 -9.78 26.72 13.02
CA CYS A 210 -8.73 27.24 12.15
C CYS A 210 -8.95 26.96 10.67
N HIS A 211 -9.81 25.97 10.33
CA HIS A 211 -10.07 25.49 8.97
C HIS A 211 -8.79 25.42 8.13
N ALA A 212 -7.81 24.68 8.66
CA ALA A 212 -6.49 24.61 8.05
C ALA A 212 -6.52 23.82 6.74
N GLU A 213 -5.87 24.39 5.74
CA GLU A 213 -5.69 23.81 4.43
C GLU A 213 -4.21 23.80 4.08
N LEU A 214 -3.69 22.60 3.79
CA LEU A 214 -2.34 22.43 3.24
C LEU A 214 -2.26 23.01 1.83
N HIS A 215 -1.05 23.39 1.43
CA HIS A 215 -0.74 23.90 0.10
C HIS A 215 -1.66 25.03 -0.35
N THR A 216 -1.91 25.99 0.54
CA THR A 216 -2.90 27.04 0.34
C THR A 216 -2.35 28.39 0.77
N ASP A 217 -2.51 29.40 -0.08
CA ASP A 217 -2.33 30.81 0.27
C ASP A 217 -3.63 31.57 0.00
N TYR A 218 -4.18 32.19 1.04
CA TYR A 218 -5.33 33.09 0.95
C TYR A 218 -4.87 34.54 0.82
N ASP A 219 -5.50 35.27 -0.11
CA ASP A 219 -5.30 36.70 -0.28
C ASP A 219 -6.01 37.51 0.81
N GLY A 220 -5.47 38.68 1.13
CA GLY A 220 -6.06 39.59 2.10
C GLY A 220 -5.13 40.72 2.53
N ALA A 221 -5.70 41.76 3.13
CA ALA A 221 -4.93 42.86 3.68
C ALA A 221 -4.21 42.42 4.96
N ALA A 222 -2.88 42.53 5.00
CA ALA A 222 -2.11 42.19 6.20
C ALA A 222 -2.51 43.12 7.36
N VAL A 223 -3.04 42.53 8.43
CA VAL A 223 -3.23 43.19 9.73
C VAL A 223 -2.00 42.99 10.62
N ARG A 224 -1.22 41.94 10.36
CA ARG A 224 0.14 41.76 10.89
C ARG A 224 1.04 41.12 9.85
N TRP A 225 2.20 41.75 9.61
CA TRP A 225 3.15 41.34 8.59
C TRP A 225 3.99 40.14 9.06
N GLY A 226 4.01 39.06 8.27
CA GLY A 226 4.74 37.84 8.58
C GLY A 226 6.26 38.01 8.57
N LEU A 227 6.80 38.93 7.75
CA LEU A 227 8.24 39.27 7.70
C LEU A 227 8.85 39.58 9.07
N THR A 228 8.04 40.06 10.02
CA THR A 228 8.46 40.40 11.39
C THR A 228 7.68 39.61 12.45
N HIS A 229 6.80 38.71 12.03
CA HIS A 229 5.95 37.93 12.92
C HIS A 229 6.13 36.44 12.66
N HIS A 230 6.94 35.81 13.51
CA HIS A 230 7.23 34.39 13.41
C HIS A 230 6.49 33.60 14.50
N LYS A 231 6.10 32.38 14.18
CA LYS A 231 5.46 31.42 15.09
C LYS A 231 6.05 30.03 14.88
N ASP A 232 6.16 29.24 15.94
CA ASP A 232 6.81 27.94 15.89
C ASP A 232 5.98 26.87 15.16
N SER A 233 4.67 27.11 15.00
CA SER A 233 3.76 26.18 14.33
C SER A 233 2.58 26.88 13.65
N ALA A 234 1.95 26.17 12.70
CA ALA A 234 0.70 26.59 12.06
C ALA A 234 -0.41 26.82 13.10
N ALA A 235 -0.49 25.97 14.13
CA ALA A 235 -1.47 26.10 15.19
C ALA A 235 -1.26 27.35 16.06
N ASP A 236 -0.01 27.78 16.26
CA ASP A 236 0.29 29.03 16.96
C ASP A 236 0.01 30.26 16.10
N CYS A 237 0.18 30.13 14.77
CA CYS A 237 -0.22 31.17 13.84
C CYS A 237 -1.74 31.37 13.79
N CYS A 238 -2.51 30.28 13.70
CA CYS A 238 -3.97 30.35 13.80
C CYS A 238 -4.41 31.00 15.13
N GLN A 239 -3.82 30.57 16.25
CA GLN A 239 -4.16 31.15 17.56
C GLN A 239 -3.84 32.64 17.62
N ALA A 240 -2.74 33.08 17.03
CA ALA A 240 -2.42 34.51 16.94
C ALA A 240 -3.48 35.27 16.14
N CYS A 241 -4.06 34.68 15.10
CA CYS A 241 -5.19 35.27 14.38
C CYS A 241 -6.44 35.37 15.26
N LEU A 242 -6.82 34.30 15.96
CA LEU A 242 -7.94 34.28 16.90
C LEU A 242 -7.77 35.34 17.99
N ASP A 243 -6.59 35.43 18.57
CA ASP A 243 -6.27 36.40 19.62
C ASP A 243 -6.31 37.84 19.06
N HIS A 244 -5.76 38.07 17.86
CA HIS A 244 -5.86 39.37 17.21
C HIS A 244 -7.31 39.75 16.93
N ALA A 245 -8.15 38.81 16.48
CA ALA A 245 -9.56 39.05 16.20
C ALA A 245 -10.34 39.44 17.47
N ARG A 246 -10.01 38.81 18.61
CA ARG A 246 -10.62 39.07 19.93
C ARG A 246 -10.23 40.44 20.51
N HIS A 247 -8.99 40.87 20.31
CA HIS A 247 -8.47 42.12 20.88
C HIS A 247 -8.58 43.34 19.96
N ALA A 248 -9.01 43.15 18.70
CA ALA A 248 -9.18 44.23 17.74
C ALA A 248 -10.20 45.26 18.23
N LYS A 249 -9.82 46.54 18.17
CA LYS A 249 -10.67 47.65 18.61
C LYS A 249 -11.77 47.94 17.60
N GLU A 250 -12.76 48.73 18.04
CA GLU A 250 -13.85 49.17 17.17
C GLU A 250 -13.29 50.01 16.00
N GLY A 251 -13.59 49.60 14.77
CA GLY A 251 -13.06 50.19 13.54
C GLY A 251 -11.77 49.56 13.00
N GLU A 252 -11.11 48.69 13.75
CA GLU A 252 -9.96 47.92 13.24
C GLU A 252 -10.40 46.68 12.48
N LYS A 253 -9.61 46.30 11.46
CA LYS A 253 -9.81 45.06 10.72
C LYS A 253 -9.40 43.88 11.61
N LYS A 254 -10.38 43.03 11.94
CA LYS A 254 -10.14 41.80 12.72
C LYS A 254 -9.43 40.78 11.85
N CYS A 255 -8.43 40.06 12.36
CA CYS A 255 -7.87 38.95 11.60
C CYS A 255 -8.99 37.94 11.30
N ASN A 256 -9.06 37.45 10.07
CA ASN A 256 -9.92 36.31 9.73
C ASN A 256 -9.22 35.27 8.85
N ILE A 257 -8.00 35.54 8.41
CA ILE A 257 -7.18 34.66 7.58
C ILE A 257 -5.79 34.59 8.21
N TRP A 258 -5.26 33.39 8.34
CA TRP A 258 -3.88 33.17 8.76
C TRP A 258 -3.13 32.39 7.67
N VAL A 259 -1.88 32.74 7.42
CA VAL A 259 -1.00 32.05 6.46
C VAL A 259 0.35 31.82 7.12
N TYR A 260 0.81 30.56 7.11
CA TYR A 260 2.00 30.10 7.81
C TYR A 260 2.98 29.43 6.84
N CYS A 261 4.28 29.68 7.03
CA CYS A 261 5.34 29.02 6.28
C CYS A 261 5.95 27.83 7.06
N PRO A 262 5.55 26.58 6.79
CA PRO A 262 6.13 25.40 7.42
C PRO A 262 7.49 24.99 6.84
N SER A 263 7.83 25.40 5.62
CA SER A 263 9.05 24.99 4.93
C SER A 263 10.30 25.58 5.58
N GLU A 264 11.28 24.74 5.92
CA GLU A 264 12.59 25.18 6.44
C GLU A 264 13.38 26.01 5.41
N PHE A 265 13.13 25.77 4.12
CA PHE A 265 13.75 26.51 3.01
C PHE A 265 13.05 27.82 2.67
N GLY A 266 11.99 28.17 3.41
CA GLY A 266 11.15 29.33 3.12
C GLY A 266 10.03 29.02 2.13
N CYS A 267 9.19 30.02 1.90
CA CYS A 267 7.97 29.91 1.10
C CYS A 267 7.98 30.89 -0.07
N HIS A 268 7.42 30.47 -1.21
CA HIS A 268 7.39 31.27 -2.42
C HIS A 268 6.19 32.21 -2.44
N SER A 269 6.42 33.49 -2.78
CA SER A 269 5.39 34.50 -3.07
C SER A 269 5.82 35.32 -4.28
N PRO A 270 4.90 35.79 -5.15
CA PRO A 270 5.20 36.64 -6.30
C PRO A 270 5.51 38.09 -5.92
N ASP A 271 6.31 38.31 -4.88
CA ASP A 271 6.73 39.64 -4.45
C ASP A 271 8.25 39.77 -4.37
N ILE A 272 8.71 40.93 -3.91
CA ILE A 272 10.14 41.27 -3.85
C ILE A 272 10.86 40.69 -2.63
N TYR A 273 10.13 40.06 -1.71
CA TYR A 273 10.65 39.56 -0.45
C TYR A 273 11.03 38.09 -0.53
N GLN A 274 11.93 37.69 0.35
CA GLN A 274 12.27 36.29 0.58
C GLN A 274 11.61 35.85 1.88
N HIS A 275 10.56 35.02 1.76
CA HIS A 275 9.84 34.54 2.94
C HIS A 275 10.55 33.38 3.59
N LYS A 276 10.77 33.48 4.90
CA LYS A 276 11.51 32.50 5.68
C LYS A 276 10.58 31.53 6.40
N HIS A 277 11.18 30.44 6.87
CA HIS A 277 10.53 29.48 7.76
C HIS A 277 9.89 30.20 8.97
N GLN A 278 8.74 29.71 9.43
CA GLN A 278 7.98 30.21 10.57
C GLN A 278 7.28 31.57 10.40
N GLU A 279 7.33 32.19 9.22
CA GLU A 279 6.56 33.41 8.97
C GLU A 279 5.05 33.16 9.16
N CYS A 280 4.42 34.03 9.95
CA CYS A 280 3.00 34.00 10.25
C CYS A 280 2.34 35.30 9.83
N TRP A 281 1.54 35.24 8.78
CA TRP A 281 0.81 36.35 8.22
C TRP A 281 -0.61 36.36 8.75
N LEU A 282 -1.00 37.45 9.42
CA LEU A 282 -2.37 37.68 9.83
C LEU A 282 -3.01 38.64 8.85
N LYS A 283 -4.08 38.21 8.19
CA LYS A 283 -4.74 38.94 7.12
C LYS A 283 -6.23 39.14 7.42
N TYR A 284 -6.80 40.15 6.76
CA TYR A 284 -8.24 40.41 6.74
C TYR A 284 -8.75 40.55 5.31
N ALA A 285 -9.86 39.88 5.01
CA ALA A 285 -10.68 40.14 3.84
C ALA A 285 -12.16 39.97 4.17
N GLU A 286 -13.04 40.86 3.67
CA GLU A 286 -14.49 40.70 3.82
C GLU A 286 -15.00 39.39 3.20
N LYS A 287 -14.37 38.98 2.10
CA LYS A 287 -14.59 37.71 1.42
C LYS A 287 -13.23 37.09 1.14
N PRO A 288 -12.77 36.13 1.94
CA PRO A 288 -11.51 35.43 1.70
C PRO A 288 -11.47 34.89 0.27
N ARG A 289 -10.39 35.19 -0.45
CA ARG A 289 -10.16 34.71 -1.81
C ARG A 289 -8.92 33.86 -1.83
N LEU A 290 -9.06 32.71 -2.45
CA LEU A 290 -7.95 31.81 -2.69
C LEU A 290 -6.97 32.48 -3.69
N ASN A 291 -5.70 32.57 -3.33
CA ASN A 291 -4.64 33.05 -4.21
C ASN A 291 -4.03 31.87 -4.97
N PHE A 292 -3.43 30.94 -4.22
CA PHE A 292 -2.83 29.71 -4.75
C PHE A 292 -3.30 28.50 -3.95
N LYS A 293 -3.48 27.37 -4.64
CA LYS A 293 -3.90 26.10 -4.05
C LYS A 293 -3.26 24.91 -4.76
N ASP A 294 -2.85 23.93 -3.98
CA ASP A 294 -2.23 22.67 -4.38
C ASP A 294 -0.94 22.89 -5.18
N LYS A 295 -1.05 23.14 -6.49
CA LYS A 295 0.09 23.28 -7.40
C LYS A 295 0.05 24.58 -8.17
N TYR A 296 1.23 25.16 -8.38
CA TYR A 296 1.36 26.27 -9.32
C TYR A 296 1.22 25.74 -10.76
N SER A 297 0.45 26.45 -11.59
CA SER A 297 0.28 26.07 -12.99
C SER A 297 1.61 26.16 -13.76
N GLU A 298 1.78 25.34 -14.79
CA GLU A 298 2.99 25.37 -15.63
C GLU A 298 3.24 26.76 -16.23
N SER A 299 2.17 27.43 -16.69
CA SER A 299 2.26 28.80 -17.21
C SER A 299 2.76 29.80 -16.17
N TYR A 300 2.33 29.65 -14.91
CA TYR A 300 2.80 30.49 -13.82
C TYR A 300 4.28 30.23 -13.51
N ARG A 301 4.69 28.96 -13.42
CA ARG A 301 6.09 28.58 -13.17
C ARG A 301 7.04 28.97 -14.30
N ASN A 302 6.57 28.97 -15.55
CA ASN A 302 7.34 29.46 -16.70
C ASN A 302 7.62 30.97 -16.61
N SER A 303 6.70 31.74 -16.01
CA SER A 303 6.88 33.18 -15.77
C SER A 303 7.57 33.49 -14.43
N HIS A 304 7.53 32.55 -13.48
CA HIS A 304 8.15 32.65 -12.15
C HIS A 304 9.04 31.43 -11.89
N PRO A 305 10.28 31.39 -12.41
CA PRO A 305 11.15 30.20 -12.31
C PRO A 305 11.51 29.80 -10.88
N SER A 306 11.37 30.71 -9.92
CA SER A 306 11.57 30.44 -8.49
C SER A 306 10.36 29.80 -7.81
N ALA A 307 9.22 29.65 -8.50
CA ALA A 307 8.04 29.02 -7.96
C ALA A 307 8.21 27.48 -7.91
N PRO A 308 8.04 26.84 -6.73
CA PRO A 308 8.06 25.39 -6.62
C PRO A 308 6.88 24.75 -7.35
N MET A 309 6.83 23.43 -7.42
CA MET A 309 5.69 22.69 -8.00
C MET A 309 4.42 22.86 -7.16
N ILE A 310 4.57 22.72 -5.85
CA ILE A 310 3.51 22.69 -4.86
C ILE A 310 3.53 24.00 -4.07
N VAL A 311 2.36 24.52 -3.71
CA VAL A 311 2.24 25.72 -2.87
C VAL A 311 2.82 25.41 -1.48
N PRO A 312 3.85 26.13 -1.01
CA PRO A 312 4.53 25.78 0.25
C PRO A 312 3.84 26.34 1.49
N TRP A 313 2.79 27.15 1.31
CA TRP A 313 2.05 27.79 2.40
C TRP A 313 0.97 26.88 2.97
N VAL A 314 0.70 27.07 4.25
CA VAL A 314 -0.46 26.49 4.93
C VAL A 314 -1.30 27.65 5.43
N SER A 315 -2.60 27.61 5.18
CA SER A 315 -3.47 28.71 5.59
C SER A 315 -4.84 28.24 5.99
N GLY A 316 -5.59 29.14 6.60
CA GLY A 316 -6.98 28.86 6.95
C GLY A 316 -7.75 30.14 7.20
N VAL A 317 -9.07 30.02 7.10
CA VAL A 317 -10.01 31.08 7.43
C VAL A 317 -10.63 30.74 8.76
N ILE A 318 -10.48 31.60 9.76
CA ILE A 318 -11.10 31.33 11.06
C ILE A 318 -12.61 31.57 10.97
N SER A 319 -13.39 30.67 11.59
CA SER A 319 -14.83 30.88 11.75
C SER A 319 -15.06 31.92 12.87
N SER A 320 -15.63 33.06 12.50
CA SER A 320 -15.99 34.16 13.39
C SER A 320 -17.22 33.87 14.23
#